data_AF-A0A920R980-F1
#
_entry.id   AF-A0A920R980-F1
#
_cell.length_a   1.000
_cell.length_b   1.000
_cell.length_c   1.000
_cell.angle_alpha   90.00
_cell.angle_beta   90.00
_cell.angle_gamma   90.00
#
_symmetry.space_group_name_H-M   'P 1'
#
loop_
_entity.id
_entity.type
_entity.pdbx_description
1 polymer ?
#
loop_
_entity_poly.entity_id
_entity_poly.type
_entity_poly.pdbx_seq_one_letter_code
_entity_poly.pdbx_strand_id
1 'polypeptide(L)'
;MTCEDGAHLMVVVETQTGLARTSDFTMLSADALFCERDDRVLFRGLGFSIREGQVLQIKGSNGSGKTTLLRILCGLNEGYEGDIYWYGEPMGGKN
;
A
#
# COMPACT_ATOMS: atom_id res chain seq x y z
N MET A 1 26.88 -6.64 13.42
CA MET A 1 26.10 -5.50 12.92
C MET A 1 24.90 -6.05 12.19
N THR A 2 23.94 -6.61 12.93
CA THR A 2 22.70 -7.16 12.40
C THR A 2 21.64 -6.08 12.58
N CYS A 3 21.17 -5.49 11.48
CA CYS A 3 19.95 -4.67 11.51
C CYS A 3 18.77 -5.62 11.75
N GLU A 4 18.42 -5.85 13.02
CA GLU A 4 17.33 -6.76 13.42
C GLU A 4 15.94 -6.10 13.50
N ASP A 5 15.82 -4.80 13.23
CA ASP A 5 14.50 -4.12 13.24
C ASP A 5 13.84 -4.08 11.86
N GLY A 6 13.77 -5.27 11.22
CA GLY A 6 13.01 -5.51 10.00
C GLY A 6 11.55 -5.12 10.20
N ALA A 7 11.18 -3.94 9.71
CA ALA A 7 9.80 -3.49 9.65
C ALA A 7 9.03 -4.42 8.70
N HIS A 8 8.38 -5.45 9.26
CA HIS A 8 7.52 -6.33 8.48
C HIS A 8 6.13 -5.70 8.40
N LEU A 9 5.83 -5.13 7.24
CA LEU A 9 4.49 -4.74 6.84
C LEU A 9 3.85 -5.88 6.05
N MET A 10 2.66 -6.32 6.46
CA MET A 10 1.87 -7.32 5.76
C MET A 10 0.58 -6.67 5.28
N VAL A 11 0.33 -6.75 3.98
CA VAL A 11 -0.92 -6.32 3.36
C VAL A 11 -1.73 -7.55 3.01
N VAL A 12 -2.96 -7.61 3.51
CA VAL A 12 -3.91 -8.69 3.23
C VAL A 12 -5.13 -8.08 2.57
N VAL A 13 -5.53 -8.62 1.43
CA VAL A 13 -6.77 -8.22 0.74
C VAL A 13 -7.80 -9.30 1.00
N GLU A 14 -8.89 -8.94 1.67
CA GLU A 14 -9.98 -9.85 1.99
C GLU A 14 -11.20 -9.52 1.14
N THR A 15 -11.85 -10.54 0.58
CA THR A 15 -13.11 -10.42 -0.14
C THR A 15 -14.28 -10.60 0.82
N GLN A 16 -15.24 -9.67 0.85
CA GLN A 16 -16.48 -9.90 1.57
C GLN A 16 -17.35 -10.90 0.79
N THR A 17 -17.42 -12.15 1.26
CA THR A 17 -18.38 -13.16 0.78
C THR A 17 -19.76 -12.87 1.38
N GLY A 18 -20.46 -11.86 0.84
CA GLY A 18 -21.80 -11.51 1.31
C GLY A 18 -22.42 -10.34 0.54
N LEU A 19 -23.35 -10.66 -0.37
CA LEU A 19 -24.36 -9.78 -0.98
C LEU A 19 -23.94 -8.61 -1.90
N ALA A 20 -22.69 -8.16 -1.93
CA ALA A 20 -22.26 -7.10 -2.85
C ALA A 20 -21.74 -7.69 -4.18
N ARG A 21 -22.22 -7.17 -5.32
CA ARG A 21 -21.61 -7.46 -6.64
C ARG A 21 -20.19 -6.88 -6.61
N THR A 22 -19.19 -7.71 -6.33
CA THR A 22 -17.78 -7.31 -6.50
C THR A 22 -17.60 -7.06 -8.00
N SER A 23 -17.26 -5.83 -8.39
CA SER A 23 -16.90 -5.57 -9.78
C SER A 23 -15.57 -6.27 -10.08
N ASP A 24 -15.40 -6.74 -11.31
CA ASP A 24 -14.10 -7.28 -11.77
C ASP A 24 -13.04 -6.18 -11.94
N PHE A 25 -13.41 -4.93 -11.69
CA PHE A 25 -12.57 -3.76 -11.88
C PHE A 25 -11.70 -3.50 -10.65
N THR A 26 -10.40 -3.31 -10.88
CA THR A 26 -9.46 -2.90 -9.83
C THR A 26 -9.67 -1.41 -9.54
N MET A 27 -10.06 -1.10 -8.31
CA MET A 27 -10.29 0.27 -7.84
C MET A 27 -8.97 0.94 -7.41
N LEU A 28 -8.10 0.22 -6.70
CA LEU A 28 -6.83 0.74 -6.21
C LEU A 28 -5.75 -0.31 -6.42
N SER A 29 -4.65 0.05 -7.05
CA SER A 29 -3.46 -0.81 -7.12
C SER A 29 -2.18 -0.04 -6.84
N ALA A 30 -1.22 -0.77 -6.30
CA ALA A 30 0.11 -0.31 -5.99
C ALA A 30 1.11 -1.30 -6.61
N ASP A 31 2.10 -0.79 -7.32
CA ASP A 31 3.19 -1.58 -7.91
C ASP A 31 4.54 -1.13 -7.39
N ALA A 32 5.35 -2.10 -6.95
CA ALA A 32 6.72 -1.92 -6.49
C ALA A 32 6.95 -0.80 -5.46
N LEU A 33 5.98 -0.50 -4.58
CA LEU A 33 6.10 0.62 -3.66
C LEU A 33 7.31 0.51 -2.75
N PHE A 34 8.08 1.59 -2.68
CA PHE A 34 9.22 1.76 -1.79
C PHE A 34 9.05 3.06 -1.01
N CYS A 35 9.37 3.02 0.28
CA CYS A 35 9.37 4.21 1.13
C CYS A 35 10.45 4.09 2.19
N GLU A 36 11.22 5.15 2.32
CA GLU A 36 12.24 5.34 3.35
C GLU A 36 11.93 6.60 4.16
N ARG A 37 12.19 6.54 5.45
CA ARG A 37 12.09 7.71 6.33
C ARG A 37 13.20 7.67 7.37
N ASP A 38 13.91 8.78 7.52
CA ASP A 38 15.01 8.93 8.49
C ASP A 38 16.06 7.80 8.35
N ASP A 39 16.53 7.57 7.12
CA ASP A 39 17.47 6.49 6.74
C ASP A 39 17.00 5.06 7.06
N ARG A 40 15.70 4.89 7.33
CA ARG A 40 15.07 3.60 7.61
C ARG A 40 14.05 3.24 6.53
N VAL A 41 14.33 2.13 5.83
CA VAL A 41 13.38 1.52 4.91
C VAL A 41 12.14 1.03 5.67
N LEU A 42 10.96 1.54 5.32
CA LEU A 42 9.69 1.14 5.92
C LEU A 42 9.10 -0.07 5.20
N PHE A 43 9.13 -0.05 3.87
CA PHE A 43 8.74 -1.15 3.00
C PHE A 43 9.44 -1.01 1.64
N ARG A 44 9.64 -2.14 0.95
CA ARG A 44 10.33 -2.22 -0.34
C ARG A 44 9.61 -3.20 -1.25
N GLY A 45 9.30 -2.78 -2.48
CA GLY A 45 8.64 -3.63 -3.47
C GLY A 45 7.24 -4.06 -3.06
N LEU A 46 6.51 -3.24 -2.30
CA LEU A 46 5.17 -3.56 -1.84
C LEU A 46 4.17 -3.40 -3.00
N GLY A 47 3.51 -4.50 -3.37
CA GLY A 47 2.48 -4.51 -4.41
C GLY A 47 1.18 -5.13 -3.94
N PHE A 48 0.05 -4.54 -4.34
CA PHE A 48 -1.28 -5.08 -4.09
C PHE A 48 -2.34 -4.47 -5.02
N SER A 49 -3.48 -5.13 -5.13
CA SER A 49 -4.65 -4.66 -5.89
C SER A 49 -5.92 -4.89 -5.09
N ILE A 50 -6.82 -3.91 -5.10
CA ILE A 50 -8.09 -3.93 -4.39
C ILE A 50 -9.20 -3.63 -5.40
N ARG A 51 -10.17 -4.52 -5.47
CA ARG A 51 -11.42 -4.36 -6.22
C ARG A 51 -12.50 -3.77 -5.33
N GLU A 52 -13.56 -3.26 -5.94
CA GLU A 52 -14.68 -2.72 -5.19
C GLU A 52 -15.32 -3.80 -4.30
N GLY A 53 -15.61 -3.43 -3.04
CA GLY A 53 -16.17 -4.37 -2.06
C GLY A 53 -15.14 -5.29 -1.38
N GLN A 54 -13.86 -5.18 -1.74
CA GLN A 54 -12.77 -5.80 -0.97
C GLN A 54 -12.33 -4.92 0.20
N VAL A 55 -11.84 -5.56 1.26
CA VAL A 55 -11.27 -4.90 2.43
C VAL A 55 -9.76 -5.06 2.40
N LEU A 56 -9.04 -3.94 2.48
CA LEU A 56 -7.60 -3.95 2.68
C LEU A 56 -7.27 -3.93 4.16
N GLN A 57 -6.56 -4.95 4.64
CA GLN A 57 -6.02 -5.00 5.98
C GLN A 57 -4.51 -4.79 5.96
N ILE A 58 -4.04 -3.77 6.68
CA ILE A 58 -2.61 -3.45 6.82
C ILE A 58 -2.18 -3.84 8.22
N LYS A 59 -1.32 -4.86 8.32
CA LYS A 59 -0.73 -5.37 9.58
C LYS A 59 0.77 -5.11 9.62
N GLY A 60 1.33 -5.02 10.81
CA GLY A 60 2.77 -4.84 11.02
C GLY A 60 3.09 -4.28 12.40
N SER A 61 4.35 -4.35 12.81
CA SER A 61 4.84 -3.83 14.09
C SER A 61 4.72 -2.30 14.18
N ASN A 62 4.85 -1.75 15.39
CA ASN A 62 4.95 -0.29 15.53
C ASN A 62 6.19 0.22 14.79
N GLY A 63 6.02 1.30 14.03
CA GLY A 63 7.09 1.82 13.16
C GLY A 63 7.21 1.11 11.80
N SER A 64 6.39 0.11 11.47
CA SER A 64 6.46 -0.60 10.19
C SER A 64 5.98 0.19 8.96
N GLY A 65 5.60 1.45 9.12
CA GLY A 65 5.12 2.29 8.02
C GLY A 65 3.62 2.21 7.70
N LYS A 66 2.77 1.58 8.54
CA LYS A 66 1.30 1.49 8.29
C LYS A 66 0.64 2.84 8.01
N THR A 67 0.83 3.82 8.91
CA THR A 67 0.28 5.17 8.74
C THR A 67 0.90 5.90 7.55
N THR A 68 2.18 5.63 7.25
CA THR A 68 2.86 6.18 6.08
C THR A 68 2.24 5.64 4.79
N LEU A 69 2.00 4.32 4.70
CA LEU A 69 1.31 3.69 3.57
C LEU A 69 -0.09 4.28 3.38
N LEU A 70 -0.89 4.39 4.45
CA LEU A 70 -2.23 4.98 4.35
C LEU A 70 -2.19 6.43 3.85
N ARG A 71 -1.21 7.23 4.29
CA ARG A 71 -1.04 8.61 3.79
C ARG A 71 -0.65 8.62 2.31
N ILE A 72 0.24 7.74 1.89
CA ILE A 72 0.64 7.59 0.47
C ILE A 72 -0.58 7.24 -0.39
N LEU A 73 -1.38 6.24 0.02
CA LEU A 73 -2.59 5.82 -0.72
C LEU A 73 -3.68 6.89 -0.77
N CYS A 74 -3.71 7.81 0.20
CA CYS A 74 -4.61 8.96 0.20
C CYS A 74 -4.04 10.19 -0.55
N GLY A 75 -2.86 10.09 -1.16
CA GLY A 75 -2.19 11.21 -1.82
C GLY A 75 -1.70 12.30 -0.85
N LEU A 76 -1.54 11.96 0.44
CA LEU A 76 -1.10 12.89 1.50
C LEU A 76 0.41 12.82 1.78
N ASN A 77 1.13 11.93 1.07
CA ASN A 77 2.58 11.80 1.17
C ASN A 77 3.16 11.36 -0.17
N GLU A 78 4.04 12.17 -0.75
CA GLU A 78 4.70 11.94 -2.04
C GLU A 78 6.12 11.35 -1.88
N GLY A 79 6.59 11.14 -0.64
CA GLY A 79 7.90 10.53 -0.34
C GLY A 79 7.92 9.02 -0.52
N TYR A 80 7.58 8.55 -1.73
CA TYR A 80 7.59 7.15 -2.11
C TYR A 80 8.09 6.97 -3.55
N GLU A 81 8.54 5.77 -3.88
CA GLU A 81 8.80 5.34 -5.25
C GLU A 81 7.84 4.19 -5.61
N GLY A 82 7.65 3.95 -6.90
CA GLY A 82 6.70 3.00 -7.45
C GLY A 82 5.44 3.69 -7.96
N ASP A 83 4.44 2.90 -8.35
CA ASP A 83 3.24 3.40 -9.02
C ASP A 83 1.99 3.10 -8.20
N ILE A 84 1.07 4.06 -8.17
CA ILE A 84 -0.26 3.91 -7.58
C ILE A 84 -1.29 4.25 -8.64
N TYR A 85 -2.31 3.42 -8.78
CA TYR A 85 -3.40 3.63 -9.72
C TYR A 85 -4.74 3.64 -9.00
N TRP A 86 -5.57 4.64 -9.29
CA TRP A 86 -6.96 4.77 -8.86
C TRP A 86 -7.87 4.62 -10.06
N TYR A 87 -8.67 3.56 -10.08
CA TYR A 87 -9.47 3.15 -11.23
C TYR A 87 -8.68 3.06 -12.55
N GLY A 88 -7.42 2.64 -12.47
CA GLY A 88 -6.52 2.54 -13.63
C GLY A 88 -5.80 3.85 -13.99
N GLU A 89 -6.14 4.96 -13.35
CA GLU A 89 -5.47 6.26 -13.55
C GLU A 89 -4.36 6.45 -12.52
N PRO A 90 -3.16 6.91 -12.90
CA PRO A 90 -2.06 7.10 -11.97
C PRO A 90 -2.38 8.17 -10.91
N MET A 91 -2.16 7.84 -9.63
CA MET A 91 -2.23 8.77 -8.51
C MET A 91 -0.85 9.33 -8.21
N GLY A 92 -0.60 10.59 -8.60
CA GLY A 92 0.69 11.25 -8.43
C GLY A 92 1.42 11.37 -9.75
N GLY A 93 1.44 12.60 -10.26
CA GLY A 93 2.24 12.94 -11.44
C GLY A 93 3.71 12.88 -11.09
N LYS A 94 4.47 12.22 -11.97
CA LYS A 94 5.94 12.28 -12.03
C LYS A 94 6.45 13.66 -11.64
N ASN A 95 7.26 13.75 -10.59
CA ASN A 95 8.14 14.89 -10.39
C ASN A 95 9.58 14.45 -10.55
#